data_AF-A0A0B6Y4Q5-F1
#
_entry.id   AF-A0A0B6Y4Q5-F1
#
_cell.length_a   1.000
_cell.length_b   1.000
_cell.length_c   1.000
_cell.angle_alpha   90.00
_cell.angle_beta   90.00
_cell.angle_gamma   90.00
#
_symmetry.space_group_name_H-M   'P 1'
#
loop_
_entity.id
_entity.type
_entity.pdbx_description
1 polymer ?
#
loop_
_entity_poly.entity_id
_entity_poly.type
_entity_poly.pdbx_seq_one_letter_code
_entity_poly.pdbx_strand_id
1 'polypeptide(L)'
;NVVRINEDPKAKIIRQLRAEIERLRAEQGGMMNEKVLAASMCEIARLRSEMDELSRSWQERLRQAEARKAEELQSLERSGITFKVNNRLPSLVNLNEDPQLSEMLLYVIKNGETRVGREIDESQHDIKLTGALIA
;
A
#
# COMPACT_ATOMS: atom_id res chain seq x y z
N ASN A 1 -35.19 -43.60 62.73
CA ASN A 1 -35.03 -44.36 61.48
C ASN A 1 -33.62 -44.19 60.93
N VAL A 2 -32.72 -45.15 61.20
CA VAL A 2 -31.39 -45.16 60.60
C VAL A 2 -31.45 -46.09 59.39
N VAL A 3 -31.40 -45.52 58.19
CA VAL A 3 -31.42 -46.28 56.93
C VAL A 3 -30.06 -46.95 56.77
N ARG A 4 -29.99 -48.26 57.01
CA ARG A 4 -28.81 -49.08 56.69
C ARG A 4 -28.83 -49.38 55.20
N ILE A 5 -28.05 -48.65 54.43
CA ILE A 5 -27.82 -48.92 53.02
C ILE A 5 -26.89 -50.15 52.94
N ASN A 6 -27.44 -51.31 52.58
CA ASN A 6 -26.67 -52.51 52.35
C ASN A 6 -26.08 -52.42 50.93
N GLU A 7 -24.96 -51.69 50.76
CA GLU A 7 -24.26 -51.66 49.48
C GLU A 7 -23.60 -53.03 49.24
N ASP A 8 -24.03 -53.71 48.16
CA ASP A 8 -23.32 -54.87 47.64
C ASP A 8 -21.86 -54.45 47.31
N PRO A 9 -20.83 -55.21 47.72
CA PRO A 9 -19.43 -54.93 47.40
C PRO A 9 -19.19 -54.58 45.92
N LYS A 10 -19.94 -55.19 44.99
CA LYS A 10 -19.88 -54.90 43.55
C LYS A 10 -20.41 -53.51 43.21
N ALA A 11 -21.49 -53.08 43.85
CA ALA A 11 -22.06 -51.74 43.65
C ALA A 11 -21.08 -50.65 44.09
N LYS A 12 -20.38 -50.86 45.21
CA LYS A 12 -19.33 -49.96 45.68
C LYS A 12 -18.18 -49.83 44.68
N ILE A 13 -17.72 -50.96 44.12
CA ILE A 13 -16.65 -50.99 43.11
C ILE A 13 -17.09 -50.26 41.84
N ILE A 14 -18.29 -50.51 41.34
CA ILE A 14 -18.82 -49.85 40.13
C ILE A 14 -18.89 -48.33 40.34
N ARG A 15 -19.32 -47.87 41.52
CA ARG A 15 -19.37 -46.43 41.85
C ARG A 15 -17.99 -45.80 41.84
N GLN A 16 -17.00 -46.46 42.45
CA GLN A 16 -15.62 -45.97 42.47
C GLN A 16 -15.01 -45.91 41.06
N LEU A 17 -15.21 -46.94 40.24
CA LEU A 17 -14.72 -46.97 38.86
C LEU A 17 -15.38 -45.88 37.99
N ARG A 18 -16.68 -45.63 38.16
CA ARG A 18 -17.37 -44.54 37.45
C ARG A 18 -16.83 -43.17 37.83
N ALA A 19 -16.63 -42.93 39.13
CA ALA A 19 -16.05 -41.68 39.63
C ALA A 19 -14.61 -41.48 39.11
N GLU A 20 -13.81 -42.55 39.05
CA GLU A 20 -12.45 -42.50 38.54
C GLU A 20 -12.41 -42.24 37.02
N ILE A 21 -13.34 -42.82 36.25
CA ILE A 21 -13.49 -42.52 34.81
C ILE A 21 -13.84 -41.05 34.59
N GLU A 22 -14.75 -40.48 35.38
CA GLU A 22 -15.09 -39.05 35.29
C GLU A 22 -13.90 -38.16 35.63
N ARG A 23 -13.17 -38.47 36.71
CA ARG A 23 -11.95 -37.75 37.11
C ARG A 23 -10.91 -37.76 35.99
N LEU A 24 -10.60 -38.95 35.45
CA LEU A 24 -9.61 -39.11 34.38
C LEU A 24 -10.04 -38.40 33.09
N ARG A 25 -11.33 -38.43 32.74
CA ARG A 25 -11.86 -37.68 31.58
C ARG A 25 -11.76 -36.17 31.77
N ALA A 26 -12.04 -35.67 32.97
CA ALA A 26 -11.91 -34.24 33.28
C ALA A 26 -10.46 -33.77 33.22
N GLU A 27 -9.52 -34.55 33.77
CA GLU A 27 -8.08 -34.25 33.72
C GLU A 27 -7.54 -34.31 32.28
N GLN A 28 -7.90 -35.34 31.51
CA GLN A 28 -7.52 -35.41 30.09
C GLN A 28 -8.13 -34.27 29.27
N GLY A 29 -9.41 -33.96 29.47
CA GLY A 29 -10.09 -32.87 28.76
C GLY A 29 -9.49 -31.50 29.08
N GLY A 30 -9.19 -31.23 30.35
CA GLY A 30 -8.53 -29.99 30.79
C GLY A 30 -7.14 -29.84 30.19
N MET A 31 -6.32 -30.89 30.29
CA MET A 31 -4.94 -30.86 29.80
C MET A 31 -4.85 -30.80 28.28
N MET A 32 -5.80 -31.42 27.56
CA MET A 32 -5.90 -31.32 26.11
C MET A 32 -6.32 -29.91 25.67
N ASN A 33 -7.29 -29.29 26.35
CA ASN A 33 -7.71 -27.92 26.08
C ASN A 33 -6.60 -26.90 26.34
N GLU A 34 -5.84 -27.06 27.42
CA GLU A 34 -4.73 -26.17 27.76
C GLU A 34 -3.60 -26.24 26.71
N LYS A 35 -3.25 -27.46 26.27
CA LYS A 35 -2.26 -27.64 25.20
C LYS A 35 -2.73 -27.06 23.86
N VAL A 36 -4.01 -27.23 23.52
CA VAL A 36 -4.59 -26.66 22.29
C VAL A 36 -4.60 -25.14 22.37
N LEU A 37 -4.96 -24.56 23.52
CA LEU A 37 -4.95 -23.12 23.72
C LEU A 37 -3.53 -22.54 23.60
N ALA A 38 -2.55 -23.18 24.25
CA ALA A 38 -1.14 -22.78 24.16
C ALA A 38 -0.61 -22.84 22.72
N ALA A 39 -0.91 -23.93 21.99
CA ALA A 39 -0.53 -24.06 20.59
C ALA A 39 -1.17 -22.97 19.71
N SER A 40 -2.45 -22.67 19.93
CA SER A 40 -3.16 -21.61 19.19
C SER A 40 -2.60 -20.22 19.49
N MET A 41 -2.23 -19.93 20.74
CA MET A 41 -1.57 -18.68 21.11
C MET A 41 -0.21 -18.51 20.46
N CYS A 42 0.61 -19.57 20.44
CA CYS A 42 1.90 -19.56 19.74
C CYS A 42 1.74 -19.29 18.24
N GLU A 43 0.74 -19.91 17.60
CA GLU A 43 0.48 -19.71 16.18
C GLU A 43 0.00 -18.27 15.88
N ILE A 44 -0.87 -17.71 16.72
CA ILE A 44 -1.28 -16.31 16.60
C ILE A 44 -0.08 -15.37 16.73
N ALA A 45 0.84 -15.63 17.67
CA ALA A 45 2.04 -14.82 17.83
C ALA A 45 2.96 -14.91 16.60
N ARG A 46 3.15 -16.10 16.04
CA ARG A 46 3.93 -16.33 14.81
C ARG A 46 3.32 -15.55 13.64
N LEU A 47 2.02 -15.71 13.39
CA LEU A 47 1.34 -15.03 12.29
C LEU A 47 1.36 -13.50 12.42
N ARG A 48 1.26 -12.98 13.65
CA ARG A 48 1.40 -11.53 13.91
C ARG A 48 2.79 -11.02 13.53
N SER A 49 3.85 -11.73 13.93
CA SER A 49 5.22 -11.37 13.57
C SER A 49 5.44 -11.36 12.06
N GLU A 50 4.91 -12.37 11.36
CA GLU A 50 4.99 -12.45 9.89
C GLU A 50 4.22 -11.32 9.20
N MET A 51 3.04 -10.97 9.72
CA MET A 51 2.28 -9.81 9.25
C MET A 51 3.08 -8.51 9.40
N ASP A 52 3.70 -8.29 10.56
CA ASP A 52 4.49 -7.09 10.82
C ASP A 52 5.72 -6.99 9.92
N GLU A 53 6.39 -8.11 9.65
CA GLU A 53 7.50 -8.18 8.69
C GLU A 53 7.04 -7.87 7.27
N LEU A 54 5.92 -8.47 6.85
CA LEU A 54 5.36 -8.26 5.53
C LEU A 54 4.92 -6.81 5.35
N SER A 55 4.24 -6.22 6.35
CA SER A 55 3.85 -4.81 6.35
C SER A 55 5.06 -3.88 6.23
N ARG A 56 6.13 -4.12 6.99
CA ARG A 56 7.37 -3.35 6.88
C ARG A 56 7.99 -3.44 5.48
N SER A 57 8.06 -4.65 4.92
CA SER A 57 8.59 -4.88 3.56
C SER A 57 7.76 -4.17 2.48
N TRP A 58 6.43 -4.23 2.60
CA TRP A 58 5.52 -3.52 1.69
C TRP A 58 5.66 -2.00 1.79
N GLN A 59 5.75 -1.46 3.00
CA GLN A 59 5.95 -0.03 3.20
C GLN A 59 7.27 0.45 2.58
N GLU A 60 8.35 -0.30 2.75
CA GLU A 60 9.64 0.05 2.15
C GLU A 60 9.59 -0.05 0.61
N ARG A 61 8.96 -1.08 0.06
CA ARG A 61 8.74 -1.20 -1.40
C ARG A 61 7.90 -0.06 -1.95
N LEU A 62 6.85 0.34 -1.23
CA LEU A 62 6.01 1.48 -1.60
C LEU A 62 6.83 2.76 -1.62
N ARG A 63 7.60 3.04 -0.55
CA ARG A 63 8.47 4.21 -0.45
C ARG A 63 9.49 4.26 -1.59
N GLN A 64 10.10 3.12 -1.94
CA GLN A 64 11.02 3.03 -3.07
C GLN A 64 10.33 3.29 -4.41
N ALA A 65 9.12 2.77 -4.61
CA ALA A 65 8.33 3.03 -5.81
C ALA A 65 7.95 4.51 -5.94
N GLU A 66 7.53 5.14 -4.84
CA GLU A 66 7.21 6.57 -4.80
C GLU A 66 8.45 7.43 -5.06
N ALA A 67 9.60 7.09 -4.48
CA ALA A 67 10.86 7.80 -4.72
C ALA A 67 11.28 7.72 -6.21
N ARG A 68 11.24 6.52 -6.81
CA ARG A 68 11.51 6.37 -8.25
C ARG A 68 10.55 7.18 -9.11
N LYS A 69 9.25 7.14 -8.80
CA LYS A 69 8.25 7.94 -9.52
C LYS A 69 8.51 9.44 -9.38
N ALA A 70 8.95 9.90 -8.21
CA ALA A 70 9.30 11.30 -7.99
C ALA A 70 10.56 11.70 -8.77
N GLU A 71 11.59 10.84 -8.82
CA GLU A 71 12.79 11.05 -9.63
C GLU A 71 12.47 11.06 -11.14
N GLU A 72 11.62 10.14 -11.61
CA GLU A 72 11.14 10.11 -12.99
C GLU A 72 10.38 11.40 -13.33
N LEU A 73 9.46 11.84 -12.46
CA LEU A 73 8.76 13.10 -12.64
C LEU A 73 9.73 14.29 -12.68
N GLN A 74 10.71 14.34 -11.77
CA GLN A 74 11.72 15.40 -11.76
C GLN A 74 12.60 15.37 -13.01
N SER A 75 12.96 14.18 -13.49
CA SER A 75 13.73 14.01 -14.73
C SER A 75 12.92 14.49 -15.93
N LEU A 76 11.62 14.16 -15.99
CA LEU A 76 10.70 14.65 -17.00
C LEU A 76 10.46 16.17 -16.88
N GLU A 77 10.48 16.75 -15.69
CA GLU A 77 10.44 18.23 -15.50
C GLU A 77 11.70 18.87 -16.07
N ARG A 78 12.88 18.30 -15.77
CA ARG A 78 14.16 18.80 -16.25
C ARG A 78 14.34 18.63 -17.76
N SER A 79 13.83 17.56 -18.35
CA SER A 79 13.84 17.34 -19.80
C SER A 79 12.76 18.11 -20.54
N GLY A 80 11.89 18.85 -19.83
CA GLY A 80 10.81 19.63 -20.42
C GLY A 80 9.64 18.79 -20.94
N ILE A 81 9.59 17.49 -20.62
CA ILE A 81 8.62 16.52 -21.16
C ILE A 81 7.41 16.34 -20.23
N THR A 82 7.50 16.66 -18.93
CA THR A 82 6.30 16.55 -18.07
C THR A 82 5.39 17.75 -18.19
N PHE A 83 4.39 17.51 -19.01
CA PHE A 83 3.26 18.38 -19.20
C PHE A 83 2.18 18.08 -18.16
N LYS A 84 2.45 18.33 -16.88
CA LYS A 84 1.33 18.65 -16.00
C LYS A 84 0.90 20.05 -16.39
N VAL A 85 -0.18 20.16 -17.16
CA VAL A 85 -0.90 21.42 -17.32
C VAL A 85 -1.31 21.84 -15.92
N ASN A 86 -0.47 22.63 -15.27
CA ASN A 86 -0.87 23.35 -14.10
C ASN A 86 -1.87 24.39 -14.61
N ASN A 87 -3.16 24.05 -14.67
CA ASN A 87 -4.27 24.94 -15.02
C ASN A 87 -4.35 26.22 -14.16
N ARG A 88 -3.45 26.38 -13.19
CA ARG A 88 -3.28 27.58 -12.38
C ARG A 88 -2.44 28.67 -13.07
N LEU A 89 -1.58 28.30 -14.02
CA LEU A 89 -0.78 29.26 -14.78
C LEU A 89 -1.41 29.49 -16.16
N PRO A 90 -1.47 30.75 -16.64
CA PRO A 90 -1.95 31.03 -17.98
C PRO A 90 -1.02 30.39 -19.02
N SER A 91 -1.62 29.85 -20.08
CA SER A 91 -0.88 29.11 -21.10
C SER A 91 -1.50 29.26 -22.48
N LEU A 92 -0.67 29.21 -23.52
CA LEU A 92 -1.07 29.23 -24.92
C LEU A 92 -0.97 27.81 -25.49
N VAL A 93 -2.02 27.33 -26.13
CA VAL A 93 -2.00 26.07 -26.90
C VAL A 93 -1.72 26.37 -28.36
N ASN A 94 -0.89 25.56 -29.00
CA ASN A 94 -0.72 25.62 -30.44
C ASN A 94 -1.87 24.86 -31.11
N LEU A 95 -2.65 25.56 -31.95
CA LEU A 95 -3.78 24.99 -32.69
C LEU A 95 -3.42 24.63 -34.14
N ASN A 96 -2.16 24.80 -34.52
CA ASN A 96 -1.72 24.48 -35.87
C ASN A 96 -1.78 22.95 -36.10
N GLU A 97 -2.47 22.53 -37.15
CA GLU A 97 -2.71 21.11 -37.46
C GLU A 97 -1.54 20.43 -38.20
N ASP A 98 -0.58 21.21 -38.70
CA ASP A 98 0.58 20.68 -39.43
C ASP A 98 1.65 20.14 -38.46
N PRO A 99 1.97 18.83 -38.51
CA PRO A 99 3.00 18.21 -37.66
C PRO A 99 4.41 18.80 -37.84
N GLN A 100 4.67 19.51 -38.94
CA GLN A 100 6.00 20.01 -39.31
C GLN A 100 6.27 21.45 -38.87
N LEU A 101 5.26 22.18 -38.39
CA LEU A 101 5.34 23.63 -38.17
C LEU A 101 5.71 24.03 -36.73
N SER A 102 5.57 23.13 -35.75
CA SER A 102 6.06 23.34 -34.38
C SER A 102 6.00 22.06 -33.56
N GLU A 103 7.13 21.62 -33.00
CA GLU A 103 7.20 20.48 -32.08
C GLU A 103 6.56 20.76 -30.70
N MET A 104 6.27 22.03 -30.38
CA MET A 104 5.70 22.47 -29.11
C MET A 104 4.17 22.70 -29.19
N LEU A 105 3.40 21.97 -28.37
CA LEU A 105 1.93 22.08 -28.32
C LEU A 105 1.40 23.08 -27.28
N LEU A 106 2.22 23.48 -26.30
CA LEU A 106 1.83 24.47 -25.30
C LEU A 106 3.00 25.30 -24.79
N TYR A 107 2.73 26.59 -24.59
CA TYR A 107 3.61 27.55 -23.96
C TYR A 107 3.02 28.02 -22.63
N VAL A 108 3.71 27.75 -21.52
CA VAL A 108 3.32 28.25 -20.19
C VAL A 108 3.86 29.66 -20.00
N ILE A 109 2.99 30.62 -19.68
CA ILE A 109 3.39 31.99 -19.40
C ILE A 109 3.79 32.10 -17.93
N LYS A 110 5.07 32.36 -17.69
CA LYS A 110 5.62 32.58 -16.33
C LYS A 110 5.35 34.02 -15.88
N ASN A 111 5.43 34.28 -14.58
CA ASN A 111 5.36 35.63 -14.05
C ASN A 111 6.52 36.48 -14.60
N GLY A 112 6.20 37.62 -15.22
CA GLY A 112 7.16 38.52 -15.86
C GLY A 112 6.73 38.88 -17.27
N GLU A 113 7.69 39.30 -18.09
CA GLU A 113 7.50 39.55 -19.52
C GLU A 113 7.79 38.24 -20.30
N THR A 114 6.93 37.87 -21.24
CA THR A 114 7.16 36.75 -22.17
C THR A 114 7.15 37.31 -23.59
N ARG A 115 8.30 37.26 -24.27
CA ARG A 115 8.46 37.83 -25.61
C ARG A 115 8.25 36.77 -26.68
N VAL A 116 7.40 37.10 -27.66
CA VAL A 116 7.07 36.24 -28.80
C VAL A 116 7.65 36.88 -30.06
N GLY A 117 8.33 36.09 -30.90
CA GLY A 117 8.90 36.61 -32.13
C GLY A 117 9.40 35.52 -33.07
N ARG A 118 10.02 35.95 -34.17
CA ARG A 118 10.54 35.05 -35.19
C ARG A 118 11.73 34.24 -34.70
N GLU A 119 11.80 32.96 -35.11
CA GLU A 119 12.98 32.12 -34.92
C GLU A 119 14.14 32.61 -35.82
N ILE A 120 15.04 33.40 -35.21
CA ILE A 120 16.31 33.85 -35.80
C ILE A 120 17.42 33.49 -34.81
N ASP A 121 18.58 33.04 -35.31
CA ASP A 121 19.71 32.47 -34.55
C ASP A 121 20.21 33.34 -33.37
N GLU A 122 19.94 34.65 -33.37
CA GLU A 122 20.41 35.59 -32.33
C GLU A 122 19.28 36.20 -31.47
N SER A 123 18.03 35.77 -31.65
CA SER A 123 16.89 36.40 -30.96
C SER A 123 16.69 35.91 -29.51
N GLN A 124 16.52 36.86 -28.58
CA GLN A 124 16.18 36.63 -27.17
C GLN A 124 14.67 36.52 -26.93
N HIS A 125 13.92 35.88 -27.83
CA HIS A 125 12.49 35.61 -27.62
C HIS A 125 12.29 34.34 -26.80
N ASP A 126 11.34 34.38 -25.86
CA ASP A 126 10.94 33.23 -25.03
C ASP A 126 10.11 32.22 -25.84
N ILE A 127 9.26 32.71 -26.74
CA ILE A 127 8.46 31.91 -27.68
C ILE A 127 8.91 32.27 -29.09
N LYS A 128 9.53 31.31 -29.77
CA LYS A 128 10.01 31.44 -31.15
C LYS A 128 9.03 30.76 -32.08
N LEU A 129 8.58 31.48 -33.09
CA LEU A 129 7.63 30.98 -34.07
C LEU A 129 8.23 31.02 -35.48
N THR A 130 7.89 30.00 -36.27
CA THR A 130 8.22 29.92 -37.69
C THR A 130 7.02 30.43 -38.50
N GLY A 131 7.22 31.50 -39.27
CA GLY A 131 6.15 32.06 -40.07
C GLY A 131 6.61 33.29 -40.85
N ALA A 132 6.21 33.39 -42.12
CA ALA A 132 6.63 34.47 -43.00
C ALA A 132 6.05 35.85 -42.60
N LEU A 133 4.97 35.86 -41.82
CA LEU A 133 4.27 37.06 -41.35
C LEU A 133 4.63 37.46 -39.92
N ILE A 134 5.58 36.76 -39.29
CA ILE A 134 6.01 37.00 -37.92
C ILE A 134 7.20 37.96 -37.97
N ALA A 135 7.05 39.11 -37.32
CA ALA A 135 8.07 40.15 -37.22
C ALA A 135 9.04 39.87 -36.07
#